data_AF-A0A150N469-F1
#
_entry.id   AF-A0A150N469-F1
#
_cell.length_a   1.000
_cell.length_b   1.000
_cell.length_c   1.000
_cell.angle_alpha   90.00
_cell.angle_beta   90.00
_cell.angle_gamma   90.00
#
_symmetry.space_group_name_H-M   'P 1'
#
loop_
_entity.id
_entity.type
_entity.pdbx_description
1 polymer ?
#
loop_
_entity_poly.entity_id
_entity_poly.type
_entity_poly.pdbx_seq_one_letter_code
_entity_poly.pdbx_strand_id
1 'polypeptide(L)' 'MNEIGLLAKIKQQMERFSPAEKKVAAYILDHAELVPNMTTKDLAQASDTSEASVVRFVSFVASEERRSWHKE' A
#
# COMPACT_ATOMS: atom_id res chain seq x y z
N MET A 1 10.16 0.49 -14.05
CA MET A 1 9.11 0.35 -13.02
C MET A 1 8.99 1.72 -12.37
N ASN A 2 7.95 2.52 -12.70
CA ASN A 2 7.87 3.90 -12.21
C ASN A 2 7.33 3.88 -10.78
N GLU A 3 8.19 4.08 -9.78
CA GLU A 3 7.81 4.30 -8.36
C GLU A 3 6.75 5.40 -8.22
N ILE A 4 6.81 6.41 -9.10
CA ILE A 4 5.83 7.50 -9.23
C ILE A 4 4.41 6.96 -9.47
N GLY A 5 4.26 5.84 -10.18
CA GLY A 5 2.95 5.26 -10.51
C GLY A 5 2.24 4.61 -9.31
N LEU A 6 3.00 3.90 -8.47
CA LEU A 6 2.43 3.18 -7.32
C LEU A 6 1.98 4.15 -6.22
N LEU A 7 2.82 5.13 -5.87
CA LEU A 7 2.47 6.13 -4.86
C LEU A 7 1.29 7.00 -5.30
N ALA A 8 1.26 7.40 -6.58
CA ALA A 8 0.13 8.13 -7.14
C ALA A 8 -1.18 7.32 -7.06
N LYS A 9 -1.12 6.02 -7.35
CA LYS A 9 -2.27 5.11 -7.24
C LYS A 9 -2.77 4.98 -5.81
N ILE A 10 -1.87 4.79 -4.84
CA ILE A 10 -2.22 4.75 -3.41
C ILE A 10 -2.93 6.05 -3.01
N LYS A 11 -2.38 7.20 -3.41
CA LYS A 11 -2.99 8.51 -3.13
C LYS A 11 -4.37 8.68 -3.75
N GLN A 12 -4.57 8.26 -5.00
CA GLN A 12 -5.86 8.34 -5.70
C GLN A 12 -6.93 7.44 -5.08
N GLN A 13 -6.53 6.31 -4.50
CA GLN A 13 -7.44 5.34 -3.90
C GLN A 13 -7.65 5.53 -2.39
N MET A 14 -6.98 6.53 -1.78
CA MET A 14 -6.96 6.75 -0.33
C MET A 14 -8.36 6.71 0.31
N GLU A 15 -9.35 7.36 -0.31
CA GLU A 15 -10.71 7.41 0.25
C GLU A 15 -11.47 6.08 0.24
N ARG A 16 -11.04 5.13 -0.59
CA ARG A 16 -11.68 3.81 -0.74
C ARG A 16 -11.15 2.78 0.25
N PHE A 17 -10.02 3.08 0.91
CA PHE A 17 -9.39 2.21 1.89
C PHE A 17 -10.18 2.17 3.19
N SER A 18 -10.18 1.01 3.85
CA SER A 18 -10.61 0.87 5.23
C SER A 18 -9.72 1.69 6.18
N PRO A 19 -10.15 1.98 7.43
CA PRO A 19 -9.33 2.74 8.37
C PRO A 19 -7.93 2.16 8.59
N ALA A 20 -7.79 0.83 8.64
CA ALA A 20 -6.49 0.18 8.79
C ALA A 20 -5.62 0.33 7.53
N GLU A 21 -6.21 0.19 6.34
CA GLU A 21 -5.50 0.37 5.07
C GLU A 21 -5.08 1.82 4.86
N LYS A 22 -5.89 2.80 5.28
CA LYS A 22 -5.54 4.23 5.26
C LYS A 22 -4.28 4.50 6.10
N LYS A 23 -4.14 3.86 7.27
CA LYS A 23 -2.92 4.01 8.10
C LYS A 23 -1.67 3.47 7.40
N VAL A 24 -1.76 2.28 6.80
CA VAL A 24 -0.64 1.68 6.04
C VAL A 24 -0.29 2.54 4.82
N ALA A 25 -1.31 2.98 4.06
CA ALA A 25 -1.16 3.84 2.89
C ALA A 25 -0.51 5.19 3.25
N ALA A 26 -0.95 5.83 4.33
CA ALA A 26 -0.39 7.09 4.81
C ALA A 26 1.10 6.93 5.17
N TYR A 27 1.44 5.90 5.94
CA TYR A 27 2.84 5.64 6.30
C TYR A 27 3.72 5.43 5.06
N ILE A 28 3.24 4.67 4.06
CA ILE A 28 3.97 4.45 2.81
C ILE A 28 4.16 5.74 2.02
N LEU A 29 3.16 6.62 2.00
CA LEU A 29 3.25 7.90 1.29
C LEU A 29 4.20 8.89 1.98
N ASP A 30 4.24 8.87 3.31
CA ASP A 30 5.08 9.77 4.11
C ASP A 30 6.54 9.30 4.22
N HIS A 31 6.80 8.00 4.02
CA HIS A 31 8.11 7.36 4.22
C HIS A 31 8.49 6.39 3.08
N ALA A 32 8.14 6.73 1.85
CA ALA A 32 8.26 5.85 0.68
C ALA A 32 9.69 5.29 0.48
N GLU A 33 10.71 6.06 0.81
CA GLU A 33 12.12 5.67 0.73
C GLU A 33 12.55 4.64 1.78
N LEU A 34 11.85 4.55 2.92
CA LEU A 34 12.18 3.64 4.02
C LEU A 34 11.51 2.28 3.84
N VAL A 35 10.29 2.26 3.29
CA VAL A 35 9.44 1.06 3.16
C VAL A 35 10.15 -0.13 2.48
N PRO A 36 10.97 0.02 1.42
CA PRO A 36 11.67 -1.10 0.79
C PRO A 36 12.61 -1.86 1.73
N ASN A 37 13.07 -1.23 2.81
CA ASN A 37 13.99 -1.81 3.79
C ASN A 37 13.26 -2.32 5.05
N MET A 38 11.93 -2.27 5.08
CA MET A 38 11.12 -2.69 6.22
C MET A 38 10.58 -4.10 6.01
N THR A 39 10.50 -4.89 7.08
CA THR A 39 9.71 -6.12 7.08
C THR A 39 8.22 -5.80 7.22
N THR A 40 7.35 -6.77 6.93
CA THR A 40 5.91 -6.67 7.19
C THR A 40 5.62 -6.29 8.64
N LYS A 41 6.39 -6.84 9.59
CA LYS A 41 6.27 -6.56 11.02
C LYS A 41 6.63 -5.11 11.34
N ASP A 42 7.74 -4.61 10.79
CA ASP A 42 8.17 -3.23 11.01
C ASP A 42 7.12 -2.25 10.48
N LEU A 43 6.59 -2.52 9.29
CA LEU A 43 5.56 -1.69 8.68
C LEU A 43 4.24 -1.73 9.46
N ALA A 44 3.86 -2.90 9.99
CA ALA A 44 2.69 -3.03 10.85
C ALA A 44 2.84 -2.20 12.13
N GLN A 45 4.00 -2.27 12.80
CA GLN A 45 4.28 -1.48 14.00
C GLN A 45 4.29 0.02 13.70
N ALA A 46 4.99 0.44 12.65
CA ALA A 46 5.15 1.85 12.33
C ALA A 46 3.85 2.51 11.84
N SER A 47 2.95 1.73 11.22
CA SER A 47 1.62 2.19 10.80
C SER A 47 0.52 2.01 11.85
N ASP A 48 0.83 1.49 13.05
CA ASP A 48 -0.18 1.15 14.07
C ASP A 48 -1.30 0.23 13.51
N THR A 49 -0.88 -0.86 12.88
CA THR A 49 -1.74 -1.89 12.31
C THR A 49 -1.23 -3.31 12.58
N SER A 50 -1.99 -4.31 12.13
CA SER A 50 -1.56 -5.72 12.19
C SER A 50 -0.81 -6.13 10.93
N GLU A 51 0.10 -7.10 11.02
CA GLU A 51 0.77 -7.70 9.86
C GLU A 51 -0.24 -8.22 8.82
N ALA A 52 -1.36 -8.79 9.27
CA ALA A 52 -2.43 -9.24 8.39
C ALA A 52 -3.08 -8.09 7.60
N SER A 53 -3.20 -6.90 8.20
CA SER A 53 -3.68 -5.70 7.50
C SER A 53 -2.69 -5.22 6.45
N VAL A 54 -1.39 -5.24 6.77
CA VAL A 54 -0.33 -4.90 5.80
C VAL A 54 -0.34 -5.85 4.61
N VAL A 55 -0.40 -7.17 4.84
CA VAL A 55 -0.43 -8.17 3.76
C VAL A 55 -1.67 -8.00 2.88
N ARG A 56 -2.86 -7.76 3.47
CA ARG A 56 -4.09 -7.47 2.71
C ARG A 56 -3.96 -6.21 1.87
N PHE A 57 -3.43 -5.14 2.44
CA PHE A 57 -3.21 -3.88 1.72
C PHE A 57 -2.26 -4.06 0.52
N VAL A 58 -1.09 -4.66 0.73
CA VAL A 58 -0.11 -4.92 -0.34
C VAL A 58 -0.72 -5.79 -1.44
N SER A 59 -1.47 -6.83 -1.06
CA SER A 59 -2.17 -7.70 -2.01
C SER A 59 -3.24 -6.96 -2.80
N PHE A 60 -3.99 -6.07 -2.16
CA PHE A 60 -4.99 -5.22 -2.81
C PHE A 60 -4.33 -4.32 -3.86
N VAL A 61 -3.30 -3.56 -3.47
CA VAL A 61 -2.63 -2.60 -4.34
C VAL A 61 -1.95 -3.30 -5.54
N ALA A 62 -1.34 -4.47 -5.30
CA ALA A 62 -0.69 -5.28 -6.33
C ALA A 62 -1.70 -5.99 -7.27
N SER A 63 -2.86 -6.43 -6.76
CA SER A 63 -3.86 -7.14 -7.58
C SER A 63 -4.64 -6.23 -8.53
N GLU A 64 -4.81 -4.95 -8.19
CA GLU A 64 -5.41 -3.96 -9.09
C GLU A 64 -4.57 -3.72 -10.35
N GLU A 65 -3.27 -4.05 -10.35
CA GLU A 65 -2.42 -4.09 -11.56
C GLU A 65 -2.94 -5.14 -12.55
N ARG A 66 -3.30 -6.34 -12.08
CA ARG A 66 -3.72 -7.48 -12.93
C ARG A 66 -5.07 -7.27 -13.61
N ARG A 67 -5.98 -6.51 -13.00
CA ARG A 67 -7.31 -6.23 -13.56
C ARG A 67 -7.24 -5.30 -14.79
N SER A 68 -6.14 -4.55 -14.95
CA SER A 68 -5.91 -3.70 -16.12
C SER A 68 -5.57 -4.48 -17.39
N TRP A 69 -5.11 -5.73 -17.28
CA TRP A 69 -4.67 -6.55 -18.43
C TRP A 69 -5.79 -7.32 -19.13
N HIS A 70 -7.00 -7.37 -18.54
CA HIS A 70 -8.14 -8.11 -19.11
C HIS A 70 -9.26 -7.18 -19.60
N LYS A 71 -8.94 -5.90 -19.84
CA LYS A 71 -9.83 -4.95 -20.53
C LYS A 71 -9.28 -4.64 -21.92
N GLU A 72 -9.18 -5.66 -22.76
CA GLU A 72 -9.12 -5.54 -24.23
C GLU A 72 -10.01 -6.62 -24.84
#